data_AF-A0A317LNT5-F1
#
_entry.id   AF-A0A317LNT5-F1
#
_cell.length_a   1.000
_cell.length_b   1.000
_cell.length_c   1.000
_cell.angle_alpha   90.00
_cell.angle_beta   90.00
_cell.angle_gamma   90.00
#
_symmetry.space_group_name_H-M   'P 1'
#
loop_
_entity.id
_entity.type
_entity.pdbx_description
1 polymer ?
#
loop_
_entity_poly.entity_id
_entity_poly.type
_entity_poly.pdbx_seq_one_letter_code
_entity_poly.pdbx_strand_id
1 'polypeptide(L)'
;MVLSLALVSVTGCSGAGEGDAGDAAEEEQKEYISRVWVIDTAWTHVLGRILEGDEEGVAVLGGSAQPFEEHGGNVWETNIDFLLDSGLLQEADGQYRVDPSLGMAEAGREISLGGEEIRDAVMRTLEASPVTWCGEETNGLDFADAYYTEHYGEFDSKKEYVVSIGKYVECGTAP
;
A
#
# COMPACT_ATOMS: atom_id res chain seq x y z
N MET A 1 12.81 26.77 -73.44
CA MET A 1 11.56 26.26 -74.07
C MET A 1 11.32 24.88 -73.50
N VAL A 2 10.25 24.52 -72.78
CA VAL A 2 8.95 25.15 -72.56
C VAL A 2 8.59 24.97 -71.08
N LEU A 3 8.06 26.05 -70.51
CA LEU A 3 7.44 26.23 -69.21
C LEU A 3 5.93 25.92 -69.35
N SER A 4 5.32 25.15 -68.45
CA SER A 4 3.85 25.02 -68.19
C SER A 4 3.61 23.87 -67.19
N LEU A 5 2.68 23.88 -66.24
CA LEU A 5 1.56 24.78 -65.93
C LEU A 5 1.21 24.62 -64.43
N ALA A 6 0.66 25.68 -63.84
CA ALA A 6 0.27 25.80 -62.44
C ALA A 6 -0.99 25.01 -62.06
N LEU A 7 -1.13 24.72 -60.76
CA LEU A 7 -2.43 24.70 -60.08
C LEU A 7 -2.26 25.36 -58.71
N VAL A 8 -2.84 26.55 -58.61
CA VAL A 8 -3.03 27.33 -57.38
C VAL A 8 -4.35 26.89 -56.78
N SER A 9 -4.35 26.54 -55.49
CA SER A 9 -5.57 26.54 -54.69
C SER A 9 -5.46 27.67 -53.67
N VAL A 10 -6.28 28.70 -53.88
CA VAL A 10 -6.49 29.80 -52.94
C VAL A 10 -7.64 29.39 -52.02
N THR A 11 -7.36 29.22 -50.73
CA THR A 11 -8.33 29.43 -49.67
C THR A 11 -7.68 30.34 -48.65
N GLY A 12 -7.86 31.64 -48.83
CA GLY A 12 -7.63 32.62 -47.78
C GLY A 12 -8.83 32.63 -46.84
N CYS A 13 -8.56 32.67 -45.54
CA CYS A 13 -9.23 33.61 -44.65
C CYS A 13 -8.25 33.98 -43.54
N SER A 14 -7.82 35.25 -43.57
CA SER A 14 -7.14 35.91 -42.46
C SER A 14 -8.05 35.86 -41.24
N GLY A 15 -7.51 35.31 -40.15
CA GLY A 15 -8.02 35.50 -38.81
C GLY A 15 -6.80 35.65 -37.91
N ALA A 16 -6.24 36.87 -37.87
CA ALA A 16 -5.35 37.27 -36.81
C ALA A 16 -6.18 37.35 -35.53
N GLY A 17 -6.17 36.26 -34.77
CA GLY A 17 -6.35 36.30 -33.33
C GLY A 17 -5.04 35.82 -32.76
N GLU A 18 -4.34 36.70 -32.05
CA GLU A 18 -3.37 36.28 -31.04
C GLU A 18 -4.05 35.22 -30.18
N GLY A 19 -3.75 33.95 -30.50
CA GLY A 19 -3.95 32.87 -29.56
C GLY A 19 -2.93 33.11 -28.48
N ASP A 20 -3.39 33.78 -27.41
CA ASP A 20 -2.86 33.60 -26.08
C ASP A 20 -2.45 32.13 -25.99
N ALA A 21 -1.14 31.89 -25.98
CA ALA A 21 -0.58 30.62 -25.57
C ALA A 21 -0.86 30.54 -24.07
N GLY A 22 -2.15 30.35 -23.75
CA GLY A 22 -2.62 29.96 -22.45
C GLY A 22 -1.86 28.70 -22.16
N ASP A 23 -0.86 28.88 -21.32
CA ASP A 23 -0.18 27.89 -20.51
C ASP A 23 -1.20 26.80 -20.21
N ALA A 24 -1.18 25.74 -21.02
CA ALA A 24 -1.91 24.54 -20.71
C ALA A 24 -1.15 23.97 -19.53
N ALA A 25 -1.48 24.47 -18.34
CA ALA A 25 -1.14 23.85 -17.10
C ALA A 25 -1.53 22.38 -17.30
N GLU A 26 -0.53 21.53 -17.46
CA GLU A 26 -0.71 20.11 -17.40
C GLU A 26 -1.27 19.88 -15.99
N GLU A 27 -2.59 19.74 -15.88
CA GLU A 27 -3.19 19.25 -14.65
C GLU A 27 -2.56 17.88 -14.43
N GLU A 28 -1.58 17.82 -13.52
CA GLU A 28 -1.01 16.56 -13.06
C GLU A 28 -2.18 15.68 -12.67
N GLN A 29 -2.36 14.59 -13.42
CA GLN A 29 -3.42 13.62 -13.12
C GLN A 29 -3.11 13.04 -11.75
N LYS A 30 -3.87 13.47 -10.74
CA LYS A 30 -3.79 12.93 -9.39
C LYS A 30 -4.01 11.43 -9.45
N GLU A 31 -3.12 10.67 -8.81
CA GLU A 31 -3.24 9.22 -8.75
C GLU A 31 -4.54 8.86 -8.00
N TYR A 32 -5.29 7.87 -8.50
CA TYR A 32 -6.40 7.35 -7.73
C TYR A 32 -5.87 6.50 -6.57
N ILE A 33 -6.09 6.97 -5.34
CA ILE A 33 -5.68 6.32 -4.11
C ILE A 33 -6.94 5.87 -3.36
N SER A 34 -7.16 4.56 -3.30
CA SER A 34 -8.33 4.02 -2.61
C SER A 34 -8.10 4.02 -1.09
N ARG A 35 -9.19 4.18 -0.32
CA ARG A 35 -9.17 4.03 1.15
C ARG A 35 -8.54 2.71 1.58
N VAL A 36 -8.98 1.64 0.90
CA VAL A 36 -8.53 0.28 1.16
C VAL A 36 -7.02 0.15 0.99
N TRP A 37 -6.44 0.75 -0.06
CA TRP A 37 -4.99 0.74 -0.26
C TRP A 37 -4.24 1.47 0.87
N VAL A 38 -4.74 2.61 1.34
CA VAL A 38 -4.09 3.35 2.45
C VAL A 38 -4.13 2.53 3.74
N ILE A 39 -5.27 1.93 4.06
CA ILE A 39 -5.45 1.08 5.24
C ILE A 39 -4.50 -0.12 5.17
N ASP A 40 -4.54 -0.88 4.08
CA ASP A 40 -3.66 -2.04 3.89
C ASP A 40 -2.19 -1.66 4.00
N THR A 41 -1.79 -0.54 3.40
CA THR A 41 -0.40 -0.06 3.46
C THR A 41 -0.01 0.28 4.89
N ALA A 42 -0.85 0.99 5.65
CA ALA A 42 -0.58 1.31 7.05
C ALA A 42 -0.44 0.03 7.89
N TRP A 43 -1.36 -0.91 7.73
CA TRP A 43 -1.35 -2.20 8.43
C TRP A 43 -0.07 -2.99 8.13
N THR A 44 0.32 -3.09 6.87
CA THR A 44 1.53 -3.79 6.42
C THR A 44 2.81 -3.18 7.00
N HIS A 45 2.89 -1.84 7.09
CA HIS A 45 4.02 -1.16 7.70
C HIS A 45 4.07 -1.35 9.23
N VAL A 46 2.93 -1.30 9.91
CA VAL A 46 2.87 -1.56 11.36
C VAL A 46 3.26 -3.01 11.66
N LEU A 47 2.77 -3.98 10.88
CA LEU A 47 3.18 -5.38 10.98
C LEU A 47 4.68 -5.54 10.77
N GLY A 48 5.25 -4.89 9.75
CA GLY A 48 6.68 -4.88 9.51
C GLY A 48 7.46 -4.36 10.72
N ARG A 49 6.98 -3.28 11.35
CA ARG A 49 7.61 -2.69 12.54
C ARG A 49 7.54 -3.60 13.77
N ILE A 50 6.43 -4.29 13.99
CA ILE A 50 6.26 -5.30 15.05
C ILE A 50 7.35 -6.38 14.90
N LEU A 51 7.50 -6.92 13.69
CA LEU A 51 8.43 -8.01 13.40
C LEU A 51 9.91 -7.65 13.56
N GLU A 52 10.27 -6.38 13.42
CA GLU A 52 11.65 -5.92 13.55
C GLU A 52 12.15 -5.84 15.00
N GLY A 53 11.26 -5.71 15.98
CA GLY A 53 11.65 -5.26 17.32
C GLY A 53 10.89 -5.88 18.48
N ASP A 54 9.83 -6.65 18.24
CA ASP A 54 8.96 -7.14 19.28
C ASP A 54 8.84 -8.67 19.28
N GLU A 55 9.64 -9.34 20.12
CA GLU A 55 9.55 -10.78 20.36
C GLU A 55 8.14 -11.19 20.84
N GLU A 56 7.41 -10.29 21.52
CA GLU A 56 6.04 -10.52 21.97
C GLU A 56 5.07 -10.53 20.77
N GLY A 57 5.21 -9.58 19.85
CA GLY A 57 4.48 -9.57 18.58
C GLY A 57 4.74 -10.80 17.70
N VAL A 58 5.99 -11.28 17.64
CA VAL A 58 6.33 -12.55 16.95
C VAL A 58 5.71 -13.75 17.68
N ALA A 59 5.68 -13.74 19.01
CA ALA A 59 5.04 -14.79 19.80
C ALA A 59 3.51 -14.81 19.63
N VAL A 60 2.86 -13.65 19.48
CA VAL A 60 1.43 -13.55 19.15
C VAL A 60 1.14 -14.14 17.78
N LEU A 61 1.97 -13.83 16.79
CA LEU A 61 1.90 -14.38 15.44
C LEU A 61 2.04 -15.92 15.40
N GLY A 62 2.92 -16.50 16.23
CA GLY A 62 3.17 -17.95 16.31
C GLY A 62 2.36 -18.70 17.38
N GLY A 63 1.63 -18.00 18.26
CA GLY A 63 1.07 -18.55 19.49
C GLY A 63 -0.35 -19.15 19.39
N SER A 64 -0.99 -19.00 18.24
CA SER A 64 -2.37 -19.46 17.99
C SER A 64 -2.43 -20.98 17.81
N ALA A 65 -2.61 -21.76 18.88
CA ALA A 65 -2.60 -23.24 18.84
C ALA A 65 -3.86 -23.92 18.23
N GLN A 66 -4.47 -23.34 17.21
CA GLN A 66 -5.60 -23.91 16.45
C GLN A 66 -5.36 -23.58 14.97
N PRO A 67 -5.78 -24.43 14.02
CA PRO A 67 -5.63 -24.08 12.62
C PRO A 67 -6.27 -22.70 12.39
N PHE A 68 -5.43 -21.73 12.02
CA PHE A 68 -5.83 -20.34 11.92
C PHE A 68 -6.83 -20.16 10.77
N GLU A 69 -6.60 -20.93 9.69
CA GLU A 69 -7.45 -20.93 8.51
C GLU A 69 -7.39 -22.30 7.81
N GLU A 70 -8.50 -22.68 7.17
CA GLU A 70 -8.57 -23.85 6.29
C GLU A 70 -9.11 -23.37 4.93
N HIS A 71 -8.30 -23.48 3.89
CA HIS A 71 -8.70 -23.10 2.53
C HIS A 71 -8.17 -24.08 1.51
N GLY A 72 -9.04 -24.61 0.65
CA GLY A 72 -8.62 -25.43 -0.49
C GLY A 72 -7.85 -26.72 -0.14
N GLY A 73 -7.95 -27.20 1.10
CA GLY A 73 -7.20 -28.36 1.62
C GLY A 73 -5.87 -28.01 2.29
N ASN A 74 -5.50 -26.73 2.34
CA ASN A 74 -4.41 -26.23 3.18
C ASN A 74 -4.93 -25.96 4.60
N VAL A 75 -4.11 -26.26 5.59
CA VAL A 75 -4.39 -26.04 7.01
C VAL A 75 -3.14 -25.39 7.61
N TRP A 76 -3.28 -24.16 8.11
CA TRP A 76 -2.17 -23.42 8.71
C TRP A 76 -2.29 -23.45 10.22
N GLU A 77 -1.23 -23.85 10.93
CA GLU A 77 -1.24 -23.93 12.39
C GLU A 77 -1.11 -22.56 13.03
N THR A 78 -0.44 -21.61 12.38
CA THR A 78 -0.21 -20.25 12.90
C THR A 78 -0.46 -19.17 11.85
N ASN A 79 -0.55 -17.91 12.29
CA ASN A 79 -0.58 -16.75 11.38
C ASN A 79 0.72 -16.60 10.60
N ILE A 80 1.84 -17.01 11.19
CA ILE A 80 3.14 -16.99 10.51
C ILE A 80 3.10 -17.92 9.29
N ASP A 81 2.63 -19.16 9.47
CA ASP A 81 2.59 -20.13 8.38
C ASP A 81 1.70 -19.64 7.23
N PHE A 82 0.52 -19.12 7.57
CA PHE A 82 -0.41 -18.55 6.60
C PHE A 82 0.19 -17.36 5.84
N LEU A 83 0.79 -16.41 6.58
CA LEU A 83 1.35 -15.20 5.97
C LEU A 83 2.65 -15.48 5.18
N LEU A 84 3.40 -16.52 5.52
CA LEU A 84 4.54 -17.01 4.72
C LEU A 84 4.07 -17.67 3.42
N ASP A 85 3.07 -18.56 3.48
CA ASP A 85 2.54 -19.24 2.30
C ASP A 85 1.83 -18.27 1.35
N SER A 86 1.18 -17.24 1.91
CA SER A 86 0.67 -16.13 1.11
C SER A 86 1.77 -15.21 0.58
N GLY A 87 3.04 -15.38 0.95
CA GLY A 87 4.13 -14.52 0.48
C GLY A 87 4.09 -13.07 0.98
N LEU A 88 3.18 -12.70 1.88
CA LEU A 88 3.21 -11.39 2.55
C LEU A 88 4.43 -11.31 3.49
N LEU A 89 4.73 -12.41 4.18
CA LEU A 89 5.94 -12.58 4.97
C LEU A 89 7.03 -13.30 4.19
N GLN A 90 8.26 -12.91 4.49
CA GLN A 90 9.48 -13.58 4.05
C GLN A 90 10.33 -13.90 5.28
N GLU A 91 10.89 -15.10 5.33
CA GLU A 91 11.86 -15.49 6.35
C GLU A 91 13.28 -15.41 5.79
N ALA A 92 14.15 -14.67 6.49
CA ALA A 92 15.58 -14.60 6.18
C ALA A 92 16.37 -14.54 7.49
N ASP A 93 17.39 -15.39 7.61
CA ASP A 93 18.28 -15.46 8.78
C ASP A 93 17.53 -15.67 10.12
N GLY A 94 16.41 -16.40 10.08
CA GLY A 94 15.56 -16.67 11.26
C GLY A 94 14.72 -15.47 11.71
N GLN A 95 14.57 -14.45 10.85
CA GLN A 95 13.73 -13.28 11.09
C GLN A 95 12.65 -13.18 10.02
N TYR A 96 11.45 -12.76 10.42
CA TYR A 96 10.37 -12.45 9.50
C TYR A 96 10.42 -10.99 9.07
N ARG A 97 10.12 -10.75 7.81
CA ARG A 97 9.99 -9.42 7.21
C ARG A 97 8.77 -9.37 6.33
N VAL A 98 8.13 -8.21 6.31
CA VAL A 98 7.04 -7.90 5.38
C VAL A 98 7.64 -7.19 4.16
N ASP A 99 7.12 -7.47 2.97
CA ASP A 99 7.34 -6.62 1.80
C ASP A 99 6.22 -5.57 1.71
N PRO A 100 6.44 -4.32 2.15
CA PRO A 100 5.40 -3.28 2.13
C PRO A 100 5.02 -2.83 0.72
N SER A 101 5.77 -3.23 -0.31
CA SER A 101 5.43 -2.95 -1.70
C SER A 101 4.45 -3.96 -2.29
N LEU A 102 4.24 -5.09 -1.61
CA LEU A 102 3.31 -6.13 -2.01
C LEU A 102 1.93 -5.85 -1.41
N GLY A 103 0.92 -5.69 -2.27
CA GLY A 103 -0.46 -5.55 -1.81
C GLY A 103 -1.03 -6.90 -1.34
N MET A 104 -2.06 -6.84 -0.48
CA MET A 104 -2.70 -8.04 0.08
C MET A 104 -3.29 -8.97 -1.01
N ALA A 105 -3.79 -8.38 -2.10
CA ALA A 105 -4.31 -9.16 -3.23
C ALA A 105 -3.20 -9.85 -4.03
N GLU A 106 -2.01 -9.25 -4.11
CA GLU A 106 -0.85 -9.84 -4.77
C GLU A 106 -0.24 -10.97 -3.96
N ALA A 107 -0.18 -10.86 -2.63
CA ALA A 107 0.31 -11.89 -1.73
C ALA A 107 -0.38 -13.25 -1.98
N GLY A 108 -1.70 -13.33 -1.81
CA GLY A 108 -2.46 -14.59 -1.88
C GLY A 108 -2.46 -15.34 -3.25
N ARG A 109 -1.86 -14.79 -4.30
CA ARG A 109 -2.00 -15.31 -5.69
C ARG A 109 -1.51 -16.74 -5.88
N GLU A 110 -0.40 -17.12 -5.26
CA GLU A 110 0.21 -18.44 -5.48
C GLU A 110 -0.60 -19.56 -4.82
N ILE A 111 -1.36 -19.25 -3.78
CA ILE A 111 -2.21 -20.18 -3.04
C ILE A 111 -3.71 -19.97 -3.31
N SER A 112 -4.05 -19.20 -4.34
CA SER A 112 -5.43 -18.90 -4.76
C SER A 112 -6.31 -18.27 -3.67
N LEU A 113 -5.69 -17.51 -2.76
CA LEU A 113 -6.41 -16.70 -1.77
C LEU A 113 -6.75 -15.32 -2.34
N GLY A 114 -7.88 -14.78 -1.89
CA GLY A 114 -8.21 -13.39 -2.11
C GLY A 114 -7.45 -12.48 -1.16
N GLY A 115 -7.44 -11.18 -1.48
CA GLY A 115 -6.85 -10.18 -0.59
C GLY A 115 -7.67 -9.97 0.70
N GLU A 116 -8.91 -10.45 0.78
CA GLU A 116 -9.73 -10.35 1.99
C GLU A 116 -9.27 -11.32 3.07
N GLU A 117 -8.94 -12.57 2.70
CA GLU A 117 -8.39 -13.57 3.61
C GLU A 117 -7.05 -13.09 4.19
N ILE A 118 -6.16 -12.54 3.34
CA ILE A 118 -4.89 -11.96 3.80
C ILE A 118 -5.14 -10.77 4.73
N ARG A 119 -6.08 -9.89 4.37
CA ARG A 119 -6.44 -8.73 5.19
C ARG A 119 -6.95 -9.16 6.56
N ASP A 120 -7.82 -10.16 6.65
CA ASP A 120 -8.36 -10.66 7.91
C ASP A 120 -7.27 -11.23 8.83
N ALA A 121 -6.29 -11.95 8.25
CA ALA A 121 -5.15 -12.47 8.99
C ALA A 121 -4.26 -11.35 9.57
N VAL A 122 -3.98 -10.33 8.77
CA VAL A 122 -3.21 -9.15 9.21
C VAL A 122 -3.97 -8.37 10.27
N MET A 123 -5.27 -8.14 10.08
CA MET A 123 -6.12 -7.44 11.05
C MET A 123 -6.07 -8.11 12.43
N ARG A 124 -6.31 -9.43 12.48
CA ARG A 124 -6.30 -10.20 13.74
C ARG A 124 -4.95 -10.19 14.41
N THR A 125 -3.88 -10.22 13.61
CA THR A 125 -2.51 -10.09 14.11
C THR A 125 -2.31 -8.74 14.79
N LEU A 126 -2.68 -7.66 14.10
CA LEU A 126 -2.51 -6.30 14.60
C LEU A 126 -3.39 -6.04 15.83
N GLU A 127 -4.61 -6.54 15.87
CA GLU A 127 -5.52 -6.43 17.02
C GLU A 127 -4.95 -7.12 18.27
N ALA A 128 -4.24 -8.24 18.09
CA ALA A 128 -3.63 -8.99 19.19
C ALA A 128 -2.23 -8.51 19.59
N SER A 129 -1.58 -7.67 18.76
CA SER A 129 -0.19 -7.25 18.98
C SER A 129 -0.13 -5.88 19.65
N PRO A 130 0.54 -5.75 20.81
CA PRO A 130 0.74 -4.45 21.45
C PRO A 130 1.75 -3.60 20.67
N VAL A 131 1.56 -2.29 20.72
CA VAL A 131 2.45 -1.26 20.20
C VAL A 131 2.86 -0.36 21.35
N THR A 132 4.14 -0.38 21.69
CA THR A 132 4.69 0.32 22.87
C THR A 132 5.78 1.35 22.52
N TRP A 133 6.16 1.49 21.25
CA TRP A 133 7.33 2.28 20.84
C TRP A 133 7.05 3.77 20.60
N CYS A 134 5.80 4.19 20.37
CA CYS A 134 5.44 5.60 20.08
C CYS A 134 4.67 6.32 21.20
N GLY A 135 4.66 5.78 22.42
CA GLY A 135 4.03 6.44 23.58
C GLY A 135 3.22 5.50 24.44
N GLU A 136 1.95 5.83 24.63
CA GLU A 136 1.01 4.97 25.36
C GLU A 136 0.80 3.66 24.60
N GLU A 137 0.71 2.57 25.36
CA GLU A 137 0.44 1.24 24.80
C GLU A 137 -0.94 1.23 24.12
N THR A 138 -0.96 0.75 22.88
CA THR A 138 -2.18 0.51 22.11
C THR A 138 -2.02 -0.82 21.37
N ASN A 139 -3.07 -1.36 20.75
CA ASN A 139 -2.87 -2.47 19.81
C ASN A 139 -2.45 -1.96 18.42
N GLY A 140 -1.85 -2.83 17.62
CA GLY A 140 -1.35 -2.51 16.28
C GLY A 140 -2.42 -2.03 15.32
N LEU A 141 -3.65 -2.53 15.47
CA LEU A 141 -4.77 -2.16 14.60
C LEU A 141 -5.19 -0.71 14.87
N ASP A 142 -5.40 -0.36 16.14
CA ASP A 142 -5.76 1.00 16.57
C ASP A 142 -4.64 2.00 16.21
N PHE A 143 -3.36 1.60 16.34
CA PHE A 143 -2.24 2.43 15.91
C PHE A 143 -2.26 2.71 14.41
N ALA A 144 -2.50 1.69 13.58
CA ALA A 144 -2.57 1.86 12.13
C ALA A 144 -3.82 2.66 11.69
N ASP A 145 -4.96 2.44 12.34
CA ASP A 145 -6.22 3.13 12.06
C ASP A 145 -6.17 4.61 12.45
N ALA A 146 -5.39 4.96 13.47
CA ALA A 146 -5.12 6.35 13.83
C ALA A 146 -4.42 7.10 12.67
N TYR A 147 -3.38 6.49 12.06
CA TYR A 147 -2.73 7.06 10.87
C TYR A 147 -3.74 7.30 9.74
N TYR A 148 -4.53 6.28 9.40
CA TYR A 148 -5.52 6.41 8.33
C TYR A 148 -6.54 7.52 8.64
N THR A 149 -7.03 7.59 9.87
CA THR A 149 -8.03 8.59 10.28
C THR A 149 -7.49 10.01 10.18
N GLU A 150 -6.23 10.23 10.51
CA GLU A 150 -5.58 11.54 10.46
C GLU A 150 -5.21 11.94 9.02
N HIS A 151 -4.59 11.04 8.27
CA HIS A 151 -3.89 11.39 7.03
C HIS A 151 -4.63 11.02 5.73
N TYR A 152 -5.79 10.37 5.79
CA TYR A 152 -6.51 10.01 4.58
C TYR A 152 -7.02 11.25 3.83
N GLY A 153 -6.52 11.41 2.60
CA GLY A 153 -6.83 12.52 1.70
C GLY A 153 -5.80 13.65 1.70
N GLU A 154 -4.72 13.54 2.48
CA GLU A 154 -3.69 14.59 2.58
C GLU A 154 -2.68 14.56 1.43
N PHE A 155 -2.42 13.39 0.84
CA PHE A 155 -1.41 13.21 -0.21
C PHE A 155 -2.01 12.89 -1.58
N ASP A 156 -1.31 13.31 -2.64
CA ASP A 156 -1.75 13.19 -4.03
C ASP A 156 -1.12 11.98 -4.74
N SER A 157 -0.16 11.29 -4.10
CA SER A 157 0.48 10.08 -4.63
C SER A 157 0.65 8.98 -3.59
N LYS A 158 0.64 7.71 -4.02
CA LYS A 158 0.94 6.56 -3.13
C LYS A 158 2.33 6.65 -2.51
N LYS A 159 3.31 7.20 -3.24
CA LYS A 159 4.68 7.36 -2.76
C LYS A 159 4.74 8.25 -1.52
N GLU A 160 3.95 9.33 -1.48
CA GLU A 160 3.87 10.21 -0.32
C GLU A 160 3.26 9.49 0.89
N TYR A 161 2.21 8.69 0.70
CA TYR A 161 1.67 7.84 1.76
C TYR A 161 2.73 6.87 2.30
N VAL A 162 3.45 6.14 1.44
CA VAL A 162 4.49 5.19 1.88
C VAL A 162 5.58 5.89 2.70
N VAL A 163 6.02 7.07 2.28
CA VAL A 163 7.00 7.88 3.02
C VAL A 163 6.44 8.36 4.37
N SER A 164 5.18 8.80 4.38
CA SER A 164 4.50 9.29 5.57
C SER A 164 4.28 8.18 6.61
N ILE A 165 3.75 7.03 6.18
CA ILE A 165 3.55 5.83 7.01
C ILE A 165 4.89 5.36 7.58
N GLY A 166 5.95 5.32 6.76
CA GLY A 166 7.28 4.95 7.21
C GLY A 166 7.79 5.82 8.36
N LYS A 167 7.57 7.14 8.29
CA LYS A 167 7.90 8.05 9.40
C LYS A 167 7.01 7.83 10.62
N TYR A 168 5.73 7.60 10.40
CA TYR A 168 4.76 7.38 11.47
C TYR A 168 5.12 6.17 12.35
N VAL A 169 5.47 5.04 11.74
CA VAL A 169 5.87 3.82 12.49
C VAL A 169 7.22 3.95 13.21
N GLU A 170 8.05 4.92 12.79
CA GLU A 170 9.29 5.32 13.47
C GLU A 170 9.06 6.38 14.57
N CYS A 171 7.81 6.70 14.89
CA CYS A 171 7.41 7.78 15.81
C CYS A 171 7.86 9.18 15.35
N GLY A 172 8.21 9.32 14.08
CA GLY A 172 8.34 10.61 13.43
C GLY A 172 6.96 11.20 13.20
N THR A 173 6.88 12.53 13.18
CA THR A 173 5.67 13.21 12.70
C THR A 173 5.52 12.88 11.21
N ALA A 174 4.37 12.30 10.84
CA ALA A 174 3.94 12.28 9.45
C ALA A 174 3.97 13.73 8.91
N PRO A 175 4.52 13.95 7.71
CA PRO A 175 4.80 15.29 7.19
C PRO A 175 3.55 16.15 7.01
#